data_AF-A0A257R358-F1
#
_entry.id   AF-A0A257R358-F1
#
_cell.length_a   1.000
_cell.length_b   1.000
_cell.length_c   1.000
_cell.angle_alpha   90.00
_cell.angle_beta   90.00
_cell.angle_gamma   90.00
#
_symmetry.space_group_name_H-M   'P 1'
#
loop_
_entity.id
_entity.type
_entity.pdbx_description
1 polymer ?
#
loop_
_entity_poly.entity_id
_entity_poly.type
_entity_poly.pdbx_seq_one_letter_code
_entity_poly.pdbx_strand_id
1 'polypeptide(L)'
;MRKEMRMPGMPHPSTRLILGGLAAALVAALATALCVTASATPPAVQPAAVAGVASWPAAATDVAATPRPGMAGTALPLPVNMPKDPRKAAMVRRGFFLVVAGDCLPCHSVAGEPAFAGGRAVGTPFGTVFSPNITPSKRFGIGAWTDRQFWRAMHDGIEPGSSLVVFPKYEYPVMPYTAYSKLSHADVMAIKAYLDTLAPAAIPDRPDTMAFPADLRAGLLAWRLMFFHPHAMKYQPGWSRNVRHGAYLVQALEHCSACHTPRNLAMATIPSRQLAGGHIIDQGWYAPNITDSKSDGIGAWSRQALLAYLREDGDMRQGAPFGKMKTVVDDSLSRLPKRDVNDIVDYLRTVHPQQSASAGPVLAASLARGKHLYHAECARCHGDDGRGVTANIPNLAHNEAVWNGPADDLVSMVLGGFQPWHPGQSSMPRFGAMLSDAQIAAIANYVRTSWGNRGIADATANTVAALRPLKTIEVDLDTGSMTATLSQGGKARRFTDISGRIWIDGNRTDCRMTASLSAQYGRRPVRLAGACAAQGNRLIGRATIGGDTHPMTLDLRQVYRHDRLVAVALTGGLGGGRKLAARIALSTANY
;
A
#
# COMPACT_ATOMS: atom_id res chain seq x y z
N MET A 1 -7.36 -29.23 60.52
CA MET A 1 -6.10 -29.55 61.24
C MET A 1 -6.05 -31.06 61.48
N ARG A 2 -4.96 -31.72 61.05
CA ARG A 2 -4.55 -33.12 61.37
C ARG A 2 -5.44 -34.22 60.75
N LYS A 3 -4.95 -35.37 60.28
CA LYS A 3 -3.61 -35.96 60.24
C LYS A 3 -3.63 -37.14 59.24
N GLU A 4 -2.43 -37.44 58.74
CA GLU A 4 -1.99 -38.57 57.90
C GLU A 4 -2.48 -39.97 58.35
N MET A 5 -2.50 -40.92 57.40
CA MET A 5 -2.16 -42.33 57.69
C MET A 5 -1.42 -43.01 56.52
N ARG A 6 -0.55 -43.94 56.92
CA ARG A 6 0.67 -44.46 56.28
C ARG A 6 0.44 -45.67 55.34
N MET A 7 1.44 -45.93 54.50
CA MET A 7 1.72 -47.16 53.73
C MET A 7 2.09 -48.37 54.62
N PRO A 8 2.23 -49.60 54.04
CA PRO A 8 3.60 -50.15 53.88
C PRO A 8 3.83 -51.13 52.70
N GLY A 9 5.11 -51.33 52.33
CA GLY A 9 5.61 -52.64 51.83
C GLY A 9 6.53 -52.63 50.60
N MET A 10 7.86 -52.66 50.82
CA MET A 10 8.87 -53.21 49.88
C MET A 10 9.33 -54.60 50.38
N PRO A 11 10.00 -55.43 49.56
CA PRO A 11 11.48 -55.41 49.58
C PRO A 11 12.18 -55.57 48.22
N HIS A 12 13.38 -54.98 48.19
CA HIS A 12 14.53 -55.13 47.28
C HIS A 12 15.13 -56.57 47.36
N PRO A 13 16.04 -57.03 46.46
CA PRO A 13 17.39 -56.48 46.45
C PRO A 13 18.26 -56.54 45.16
N SER A 14 19.24 -55.64 45.19
CA SER A 14 20.69 -55.88 45.09
C SER A 14 21.48 -55.63 43.80
N THR A 15 22.59 -54.91 44.08
CA THR A 15 23.99 -55.04 43.58
C THR A 15 24.40 -54.19 42.37
N ARG A 16 25.10 -53.04 42.56
CA ARG A 16 26.55 -52.81 42.88
C ARG A 16 27.37 -52.69 41.58
N LEU A 17 28.44 -51.92 41.41
CA LEU A 17 29.20 -50.86 42.11
C LEU A 17 30.17 -50.32 41.00
N ILE A 18 30.28 -49.02 40.71
CA ILE A 18 31.31 -48.03 41.16
C ILE A 18 32.77 -48.26 40.66
N LEU A 19 33.38 -47.11 40.28
CA LEU A 19 34.79 -46.65 40.30
C LEU A 19 35.52 -46.70 38.95
N GLY A 20 36.19 -45.64 38.47
CA GLY A 20 36.49 -44.34 39.05
C GLY A 20 37.96 -43.94 38.80
N GLY A 21 38.18 -42.74 38.26
CA GLY A 21 39.25 -41.86 38.70
C GLY A 21 40.57 -41.81 37.90
N LEU A 22 40.87 -40.57 37.48
CA LEU A 22 42.11 -39.80 37.72
C LEU A 22 43.16 -39.62 36.60
N ALA A 23 43.53 -38.33 36.49
CA ALA A 23 44.87 -37.74 36.26
C ALA A 23 45.21 -37.11 34.89
N ALA A 24 45.00 -35.79 34.85
CA ALA A 24 46.01 -34.73 34.67
C ALA A 24 47.07 -34.77 33.53
N ALA A 25 47.02 -33.70 32.73
CA ALA A 25 48.12 -32.83 32.27
C ALA A 25 49.11 -33.34 31.19
N LEU A 26 49.07 -32.68 30.02
CA LEU A 26 50.28 -32.10 29.43
C LEU A 26 49.94 -30.82 28.63
N VAL A 27 50.93 -29.93 28.60
CA VAL A 27 50.90 -28.49 28.34
C VAL A 27 51.51 -28.18 26.97
N ALA A 28 51.00 -27.10 26.35
CA ALA A 28 51.64 -26.21 25.38
C ALA A 28 51.97 -26.70 23.95
N ALA A 29 51.29 -26.10 22.97
CA ALA A 29 51.94 -25.39 21.87
C ALA A 29 51.04 -24.29 21.27
N LEU A 30 51.49 -23.04 21.47
CA LEU A 30 51.26 -21.81 20.71
C LEU A 30 49.87 -21.17 20.61
N ALA A 31 49.78 -20.02 21.28
CA ALA A 31 48.89 -18.91 20.99
C ALA A 31 49.41 -18.04 19.82
N THR A 32 48.49 -17.23 19.28
CA THR A 32 48.65 -16.07 18.36
C THR A 32 48.91 -16.43 16.87
N ALA A 33 48.18 -15.93 15.85
CA ALA A 33 47.28 -14.79 15.74
C ALA A 33 46.41 -14.85 14.44
N LEU A 34 45.37 -14.00 14.43
CA LEU A 34 44.71 -13.33 13.28
C LEU A 34 43.44 -13.93 12.64
N CYS A 35 42.31 -13.36 13.07
CA CYS A 35 41.21 -12.81 12.25
C CYS A 35 40.83 -13.49 10.94
N VAL A 36 39.68 -14.19 10.92
CA VAL A 36 38.60 -13.92 9.94
C VAL A 36 37.26 -14.11 10.65
N THR A 37 36.41 -13.10 10.52
CA THR A 37 35.07 -12.94 11.10
C THR A 37 34.06 -13.90 10.47
N ALA A 38 33.39 -14.70 11.30
CA ALA A 38 32.20 -15.46 10.91
C ALA A 38 30.94 -14.59 11.09
N SER A 39 30.45 -14.04 9.98
CA SER A 39 29.09 -13.50 9.84
C SER A 39 28.11 -14.66 9.67
N ALA A 40 27.63 -15.22 10.79
CA ALA A 40 26.51 -16.15 10.77
C ALA A 40 25.19 -15.36 10.78
N THR A 41 24.65 -15.11 9.58
CA THR A 41 23.24 -14.71 9.40
C THR A 41 22.31 -15.76 10.02
N PRO A 42 21.26 -15.39 10.78
CA PRO A 42 20.26 -16.36 11.19
C PRO A 42 19.57 -16.95 9.94
N PRO A 43 19.22 -18.25 9.93
CA PRO A 43 18.64 -18.88 8.76
C PRO A 43 17.29 -18.22 8.45
N ALA A 44 17.13 -17.83 7.18
CA ALA A 44 15.85 -17.43 6.63
C ALA A 44 14.83 -18.54 6.93
N VAL A 45 13.69 -18.17 7.52
CA VAL A 45 12.52 -19.04 7.57
C VAL A 45 12.06 -19.20 6.12
N GLN A 46 12.53 -20.26 5.47
CA GLN A 46 11.98 -20.68 4.18
C GLN A 46 10.50 -20.97 4.40
N PRO A 47 9.58 -20.44 3.56
CA PRO A 47 8.22 -20.93 3.56
C PRO A 47 8.29 -22.43 3.30
N ALA A 48 7.74 -23.23 4.20
CA ALA A 48 7.69 -24.67 4.04
C ALA A 48 7.13 -24.97 2.64
N ALA A 49 7.96 -25.56 1.79
CA ALA A 49 7.51 -26.04 0.50
C ALA A 49 6.39 -27.05 0.77
N VAL A 50 5.16 -26.67 0.43
CA VAL A 50 4.01 -27.58 0.48
C VAL A 50 4.22 -28.57 -0.65
N ALA A 51 4.96 -29.63 -0.37
CA ALA A 51 5.11 -30.78 -1.27
C ALA A 51 3.71 -31.41 -1.42
N GLY A 52 3.08 -31.18 -2.57
CA GLY A 52 1.74 -31.72 -2.86
C GLY A 52 0.84 -30.89 -3.78
N VAL A 53 1.28 -29.75 -4.32
CA VAL A 53 0.47 -28.99 -5.30
C VAL A 53 0.65 -29.60 -6.68
N ALA A 54 -0.22 -30.54 -7.05
CA ALA A 54 -0.39 -30.96 -8.43
C ALA A 54 -0.62 -29.70 -9.28
N SER A 55 0.21 -29.56 -10.31
CA SER A 55 0.24 -28.49 -11.31
C SER A 55 -1.13 -27.87 -11.59
N TRP A 56 -1.30 -26.60 -11.24
CA TRP A 56 -2.32 -25.75 -11.86
C TRP A 56 -2.06 -25.73 -13.37
N PRO A 57 -2.92 -26.28 -14.23
CA PRO A 57 -2.74 -26.07 -15.65
C PRO A 57 -3.02 -24.59 -15.91
N ALA A 58 -1.98 -23.88 -16.35
CA ALA A 58 -2.06 -22.49 -16.84
C ALA A 58 -3.18 -22.28 -17.88
N ALA A 59 -3.72 -23.37 -18.45
CA ALA A 59 -4.78 -23.36 -19.44
C ALA A 59 -6.18 -22.96 -18.92
N ALA A 60 -6.41 -22.82 -17.60
CA ALA A 60 -7.77 -22.64 -17.09
C ALA A 60 -8.09 -21.25 -16.53
N THR A 61 -7.09 -20.37 -16.43
CA THR A 61 -7.23 -18.91 -16.29
C THR A 61 -6.05 -18.30 -17.03
N ASP A 62 -6.28 -17.54 -18.09
CA ASP A 62 -5.24 -16.82 -18.86
C ASP A 62 -4.55 -15.69 -18.04
N VAL A 63 -4.44 -15.86 -16.72
CA VAL A 63 -4.07 -14.86 -15.71
C VAL A 63 -2.92 -15.39 -14.87
N ALA A 64 -1.86 -14.61 -14.72
CA ALA A 64 -0.70 -15.01 -13.94
C ALA A 64 -0.89 -14.74 -12.44
N ALA A 65 -0.65 -15.75 -11.60
CA ALA A 65 -0.67 -15.60 -10.14
C ALA A 65 0.56 -14.85 -9.59
N THR A 66 1.67 -14.91 -10.31
CA THR A 66 2.90 -14.19 -10.01
C THR A 66 3.03 -12.95 -10.90
N PRO A 67 3.67 -11.87 -10.42
CA PRO A 67 4.05 -10.74 -11.27
C PRO A 67 4.91 -11.20 -12.45
N ARG A 68 4.90 -10.43 -13.55
CA ARG A 68 5.84 -10.67 -14.67
C ARG A 68 7.28 -10.49 -14.18
N PRO A 69 8.25 -11.26 -14.72
CA PRO A 69 9.67 -11.05 -14.40
C PRO A 69 10.07 -9.59 -14.59
N GLY A 70 10.64 -8.96 -13.55
CA GLY A 70 11.04 -7.55 -13.57
C GLY A 70 10.02 -6.55 -13.02
N MET A 71 8.78 -6.96 -12.71
CA MET A 71 7.77 -6.11 -12.06
C MET A 71 7.73 -6.31 -10.54
N ALA A 72 7.46 -5.22 -9.81
CA ALA A 72 7.29 -5.25 -8.36
C ALA A 72 5.82 -5.54 -8.03
N GLY A 73 5.49 -6.77 -7.62
CA GLY A 73 4.12 -7.12 -7.25
C GLY A 73 4.05 -8.26 -6.23
N THR A 74 2.93 -8.33 -5.49
CA THR A 74 2.71 -9.43 -4.55
C THR A 74 2.09 -10.63 -5.29
N ALA A 75 2.61 -11.83 -5.06
CA ALA A 75 2.01 -13.04 -5.62
C ALA A 75 0.62 -13.26 -5.02
N LEU A 76 -0.37 -13.56 -5.86
CA LEU A 76 -1.71 -13.90 -5.40
C LEU A 76 -1.67 -15.28 -4.72
N PRO A 77 -2.36 -15.45 -3.57
CA PRO A 77 -2.43 -16.74 -2.92
C PRO A 77 -3.17 -17.74 -3.78
N LEU A 78 -2.62 -18.93 -3.96
CA LEU A 78 -3.35 -20.01 -4.60
C LEU A 78 -4.42 -20.57 -3.64
N PRO A 79 -5.57 -21.03 -4.15
CA PRO A 79 -6.56 -21.79 -3.41
C PRO A 79 -5.93 -22.93 -2.62
N VAL A 80 -6.17 -22.95 -1.30
CA VAL A 80 -5.71 -24.02 -0.41
C VAL A 80 -6.62 -25.25 -0.53
N ASN A 81 -7.89 -25.05 -0.88
CA ASN A 81 -8.86 -26.11 -1.06
C ASN A 81 -9.65 -25.94 -2.36
N MET A 82 -9.21 -26.60 -3.44
CA MET A 82 -9.93 -26.60 -4.70
C MET A 82 -11.10 -27.60 -4.69
N PRO A 83 -12.31 -27.19 -5.09
CA PRO A 83 -13.42 -28.12 -5.26
C PRO A 83 -13.11 -29.23 -6.28
N LYS A 84 -13.45 -30.48 -5.96
CA LYS A 84 -13.33 -31.62 -6.90
C LYS A 84 -14.33 -31.54 -8.06
N ASP A 85 -15.49 -30.92 -7.83
CA ASP A 85 -16.51 -30.69 -8.86
C ASP A 85 -15.97 -29.73 -9.95
N PRO A 86 -15.91 -30.16 -11.23
CA PRO A 86 -15.38 -29.32 -12.31
C PRO A 86 -16.09 -27.98 -12.48
N ARG A 87 -17.40 -27.90 -12.21
CA ARG A 87 -18.19 -26.67 -12.32
C ARG A 87 -17.80 -25.68 -11.22
N LYS A 88 -17.67 -26.17 -9.98
CA LYS A 88 -17.22 -25.35 -8.85
C LYS A 88 -15.77 -24.91 -9.01
N ALA A 89 -14.90 -25.80 -9.51
CA ALA A 89 -13.53 -25.45 -9.84
C ALA A 89 -13.46 -24.36 -10.93
N ALA A 90 -14.31 -24.42 -11.95
CA ALA A 90 -14.40 -23.36 -12.98
C ALA A 90 -14.87 -22.02 -12.40
N MET A 91 -15.81 -22.04 -11.45
CA MET A 91 -16.26 -20.85 -10.74
C MET A 91 -15.15 -20.22 -9.90
N VAL A 92 -14.37 -21.02 -9.17
CA VAL A 92 -13.19 -20.54 -8.41
C VAL A 92 -12.15 -19.91 -9.34
N ARG A 93 -11.90 -20.53 -10.51
CA ARG A 93 -11.00 -19.97 -11.53
C ARG A 93 -11.49 -18.64 -12.09
N ARG A 94 -12.80 -18.53 -12.37
CA ARG A 94 -13.41 -17.26 -12.75
C ARG A 94 -13.25 -16.22 -11.64
N GLY A 95 -13.47 -16.62 -10.38
CA GLY A 95 -13.26 -15.78 -9.21
C GLY A 95 -11.84 -15.25 -9.07
N PHE A 96 -10.85 -16.11 -9.29
CA PHE A 96 -9.44 -15.71 -9.30
C PHE A 96 -9.19 -14.59 -10.31
N PHE A 97 -9.61 -14.77 -11.58
CA PHE A 97 -9.50 -13.72 -12.59
C PHE A 97 -10.16 -12.41 -12.15
N LEU A 98 -11.38 -12.48 -11.62
CA LEU A 98 -12.14 -11.29 -11.20
C LEU A 98 -11.50 -10.58 -10.01
N VAL A 99 -10.86 -11.32 -9.09
CA VAL A 99 -10.12 -10.73 -7.96
C VAL A 99 -8.85 -10.01 -8.42
N VAL A 100 -8.21 -10.52 -9.49
CA VAL A 100 -7.09 -9.82 -10.15
C VAL A 100 -7.59 -8.56 -10.83
N ALA A 101 -8.56 -8.69 -11.74
CA ALA A 101 -9.10 -7.56 -12.50
C ALA A 101 -9.83 -6.53 -11.61
N GLY A 102 -10.34 -6.95 -10.47
CA GLY A 102 -10.94 -6.08 -9.46
C GLY A 102 -9.91 -5.37 -8.57
N ASP A 103 -8.62 -5.65 -8.73
CA ASP A 103 -7.53 -5.11 -7.92
C ASP A 103 -7.75 -5.28 -6.40
N CYS A 104 -8.28 -6.43 -5.97
CA CYS A 104 -8.65 -6.62 -4.56
C CYS A 104 -7.41 -6.80 -3.67
N LEU A 105 -6.33 -7.39 -4.19
CA LEU A 105 -5.14 -7.76 -3.41
C LEU A 105 -4.40 -6.53 -2.85
N PRO A 106 -4.09 -5.47 -3.63
CA PRO A 106 -3.36 -4.30 -3.12
C PRO A 106 -4.14 -3.50 -2.08
N CYS A 107 -5.47 -3.55 -2.14
CA CYS A 107 -6.33 -2.92 -1.13
C CYS A 107 -6.44 -3.77 0.14
N HIS A 108 -6.59 -5.09 0.04
CA HIS A 108 -6.85 -5.97 1.19
C HIS A 108 -5.60 -6.67 1.74
N SER A 109 -4.40 -6.22 1.39
CA SER A 109 -3.15 -6.80 1.89
C SER A 109 -2.18 -5.73 2.37
N VAL A 110 -1.38 -6.06 3.38
CA VAL A 110 -0.24 -5.28 3.82
C VAL A 110 0.96 -6.20 3.98
N ALA A 111 2.17 -5.70 3.69
CA ALA A 111 3.36 -6.53 3.76
C ALA A 111 3.55 -7.13 5.18
N GLY A 112 4.01 -8.37 5.28
CA GLY A 112 4.22 -9.05 6.56
C GLY A 112 2.96 -9.62 7.22
N GLU A 113 1.76 -9.32 6.71
CA GLU A 113 0.52 -10.00 7.09
C GLU A 113 0.11 -11.00 5.99
N PRO A 114 -0.75 -11.99 6.30
CA PRO A 114 -1.32 -12.86 5.26
C PRO A 114 -2.04 -12.05 4.18
N ALA A 115 -1.96 -12.50 2.93
CA ALA A 115 -2.72 -11.90 1.82
C ALA A 115 -4.21 -11.86 2.14
N PHE A 116 -4.88 -10.78 1.72
CA PHE A 116 -6.31 -10.52 1.98
C PHE A 116 -6.71 -10.33 3.46
N ALA A 117 -5.76 -10.26 4.38
CA ALA A 117 -6.04 -10.05 5.81
C ALA A 117 -6.38 -8.59 6.20
N GLY A 118 -6.42 -7.67 5.22
CA GLY A 118 -6.79 -6.27 5.44
C GLY A 118 -5.69 -5.44 6.10
N GLY A 119 -6.11 -4.30 6.69
CA GLY A 119 -5.23 -3.38 7.42
C GLY A 119 -4.58 -2.27 6.59
N ARG A 120 -4.83 -2.17 5.28
CA ARG A 120 -4.32 -1.07 4.45
C ARG A 120 -5.01 0.23 4.83
N ALA A 121 -4.23 1.26 5.15
CA ALA A 121 -4.72 2.61 5.39
C ALA A 121 -4.98 3.32 4.06
N VAL A 122 -6.19 3.86 3.90
CA VAL A 122 -6.56 4.72 2.79
C VAL A 122 -6.92 6.10 3.34
N GLY A 123 -6.07 7.07 3.04
CA GLY A 123 -6.28 8.47 3.38
C GLY A 123 -7.41 9.10 2.57
N THR A 124 -8.20 9.93 3.23
CA THR A 124 -9.26 10.75 2.63
C THR A 124 -9.21 12.15 3.26
N PRO A 125 -9.81 13.18 2.63
CA PRO A 125 -9.96 14.50 3.25
C PRO A 125 -10.62 14.50 4.62
N PHE A 126 -11.37 13.45 4.93
CA PHE A 126 -12.18 13.35 6.13
C PHE A 126 -11.59 12.38 7.17
N GLY A 127 -10.38 11.88 6.97
CA GLY A 127 -9.74 10.90 7.83
C GLY A 127 -9.33 9.63 7.10
N THR A 128 -9.05 8.57 7.85
CA THR A 128 -8.48 7.33 7.31
C THR A 128 -9.45 6.17 7.43
N VAL A 129 -9.66 5.46 6.32
CA VAL A 129 -10.40 4.20 6.25
C VAL A 129 -9.42 3.04 6.21
N PHE A 130 -9.71 1.94 6.90
CA PHE A 130 -8.88 0.73 6.85
C PHE A 130 -9.58 -0.39 6.10
N SER A 131 -8.87 -1.05 5.19
CA SER A 131 -9.41 -2.21 4.47
C SER A 131 -9.69 -3.38 5.44
N PRO A 132 -10.85 -4.07 5.34
CA PRO A 132 -11.15 -5.22 6.18
C PRO A 132 -10.42 -6.49 5.72
N ASN A 133 -10.39 -7.50 6.59
CA ASN A 133 -9.98 -8.86 6.29
C ASN A 133 -11.07 -9.57 5.46
N ILE A 134 -10.74 -10.02 4.25
CA ILE A 134 -11.69 -10.71 3.34
C ILE A 134 -11.36 -12.20 3.16
N THR A 135 -10.54 -12.76 4.05
CA THR A 135 -10.30 -14.22 4.10
C THR A 135 -11.52 -14.97 4.64
N PRO A 136 -11.61 -16.31 4.48
CA PRO A 136 -12.75 -17.10 4.98
C PRO A 136 -12.73 -17.31 6.51
N SER A 137 -12.02 -16.45 7.24
CA SER A 137 -12.09 -16.41 8.70
C SER A 137 -13.53 -16.13 9.15
N LYS A 138 -14.12 -17.06 9.91
CA LYS A 138 -15.50 -16.89 10.44
C LYS A 138 -15.62 -15.79 11.49
N ARG A 139 -14.52 -15.47 12.17
CA ARG A 139 -14.50 -14.51 13.28
C ARG A 139 -14.10 -13.12 12.83
N PHE A 140 -13.13 -13.02 11.93
CA PHE A 140 -12.53 -11.74 11.55
C PHE A 140 -12.65 -11.42 10.07
N GLY A 141 -13.07 -12.37 9.24
CA GLY A 141 -13.26 -12.14 7.81
C GLY A 141 -14.68 -12.43 7.36
N ILE A 142 -14.82 -12.80 6.09
CA ILE A 142 -16.13 -12.99 5.43
C ILE A 142 -16.67 -14.41 5.55
N GLY A 143 -15.99 -15.32 6.26
CA GLY A 143 -16.35 -16.76 6.28
C GLY A 143 -17.69 -17.09 6.93
N ALA A 144 -18.30 -16.13 7.65
CA ALA A 144 -19.65 -16.26 8.20
C ALA A 144 -20.72 -15.58 7.34
N TRP A 145 -20.34 -14.89 6.26
CA TRP A 145 -21.26 -14.16 5.42
C TRP A 145 -22.01 -15.11 4.49
N THR A 146 -23.33 -14.95 4.46
CA THR A 146 -24.18 -15.57 3.45
C THR A 146 -23.91 -14.97 2.06
N ASP A 147 -24.24 -15.71 1.00
CA ASP A 147 -24.12 -15.22 -0.37
C ASP A 147 -24.89 -13.90 -0.60
N ARG A 148 -26.07 -13.77 0.01
CA ARG A 148 -26.86 -12.53 -0.03
C ARG A 148 -26.13 -11.38 0.65
N GLN A 149 -25.49 -11.62 1.79
CA GLN A 149 -24.74 -10.58 2.50
C GLN A 149 -23.52 -10.12 1.70
N PHE A 150 -22.79 -11.06 1.10
CA PHE A 150 -21.66 -10.73 0.24
C PHE A 150 -22.10 -9.98 -1.03
N TRP A 151 -23.19 -10.41 -1.67
CA TRP A 151 -23.79 -9.68 -2.79
C TRP A 151 -24.14 -8.24 -2.41
N ARG A 152 -24.79 -8.02 -1.26
CA ARG A 152 -25.15 -6.66 -0.81
C ARG A 152 -23.94 -5.79 -0.47
N ALA A 153 -22.87 -6.36 0.07
CA ALA A 153 -21.64 -5.61 0.30
C ALA A 153 -21.05 -5.12 -1.04
N MET A 154 -20.90 -6.03 -2.01
CA MET A 154 -20.30 -5.70 -3.31
C MET A 154 -21.21 -4.83 -4.20
N HIS A 155 -22.51 -5.13 -4.24
CA HIS A 155 -23.47 -4.50 -5.13
C HIS A 155 -24.08 -3.24 -4.52
N ASP A 156 -24.45 -3.31 -3.25
CA ASP A 156 -25.12 -2.21 -2.56
C ASP A 156 -24.17 -1.45 -1.63
N GLY A 157 -22.94 -1.86 -1.35
CA GLY A 157 -22.12 -1.20 -0.31
C GLY A 157 -22.74 -1.32 1.09
N ILE A 158 -23.37 -2.46 1.36
CA ILE A 158 -24.01 -2.75 2.65
C ILE A 158 -23.46 -4.05 3.23
N GLU A 159 -22.65 -3.92 4.27
CA GLU A 159 -22.06 -5.05 4.99
C GLU A 159 -22.98 -5.55 6.12
N PRO A 160 -22.78 -6.79 6.61
CA PRO A 160 -23.49 -7.31 7.78
C PRO A 160 -23.31 -6.45 9.04
N GLY A 161 -24.38 -6.40 9.85
CA GLY A 161 -24.39 -5.65 11.11
C GLY A 161 -25.08 -4.29 11.00
N SER A 162 -24.83 -3.47 12.00
CA SER A 162 -25.48 -2.18 12.19
C SER A 162 -24.49 -1.10 12.57
N SER A 163 -24.79 0.15 12.23
CA SER A 163 -24.06 1.29 12.75
C SER A 163 -24.87 2.02 13.82
N LEU A 164 -24.19 2.82 14.63
CA LEU A 164 -24.83 3.72 15.57
C LEU A 164 -25.76 4.64 14.77
N VAL A 165 -27.05 4.63 15.09
CA VAL A 165 -28.13 5.46 14.48
C VAL A 165 -28.68 4.96 13.14
N VAL A 166 -27.98 4.11 12.36
CA VAL A 166 -28.50 3.61 11.06
C VAL A 166 -28.29 2.10 10.87
N PHE A 167 -29.40 1.44 10.54
CA PHE A 167 -29.50 0.03 10.15
C PHE A 167 -29.94 0.02 8.68
N PRO A 168 -29.11 -0.43 7.73
CA PRO A 168 -27.91 -1.26 7.87
C PRO A 168 -26.58 -0.49 7.93
N LYS A 169 -25.47 -1.21 8.18
CA LYS A 169 -24.11 -0.67 8.15
C LYS A 169 -23.66 -0.38 6.70
N TYR A 170 -23.62 0.90 6.33
CA TYR A 170 -23.17 1.35 5.01
C TYR A 170 -21.65 1.47 4.92
N GLU A 171 -21.06 0.99 3.83
CA GLU A 171 -19.63 1.12 3.54
C GLU A 171 -19.27 2.54 3.05
N TYR A 172 -18.08 3.01 3.43
CA TYR A 172 -17.51 4.20 2.82
C TYR A 172 -17.21 3.91 1.33
N PRO A 173 -17.48 4.85 0.40
CA PRO A 173 -17.25 4.68 -1.04
C PRO A 173 -15.75 4.67 -1.44
N VAL A 174 -14.87 4.37 -0.48
CA VAL A 174 -13.49 3.93 -0.69
C VAL A 174 -13.47 2.50 -1.22
N MET A 175 -14.35 1.63 -0.71
CA MET A 175 -14.67 0.36 -1.37
C MET A 175 -15.45 0.70 -2.65
N PRO A 176 -15.01 0.30 -3.86
CA PRO A 176 -15.59 0.75 -5.11
C PRO A 176 -16.92 0.04 -5.46
N TYR A 177 -17.82 -0.14 -4.49
CA TYR A 177 -19.15 -0.72 -4.69
C TYR A 177 -19.98 0.06 -5.72
N THR A 178 -19.69 1.35 -5.91
CA THR A 178 -20.33 2.17 -6.95
C THR A 178 -19.98 1.68 -8.37
N ALA A 179 -18.80 1.11 -8.56
CA ALA A 179 -18.41 0.41 -9.79
C ALA A 179 -18.89 -1.05 -9.78
N TYR A 180 -18.68 -1.78 -8.67
CA TYR A 180 -19.04 -3.18 -8.56
C TYR A 180 -20.55 -3.46 -8.62
N SER A 181 -21.39 -2.46 -8.37
CA SER A 181 -22.83 -2.54 -8.65
C SER A 181 -23.16 -2.93 -10.10
N LYS A 182 -22.23 -2.75 -11.04
CA LYS A 182 -22.40 -3.18 -12.44
C LYS A 182 -22.03 -4.64 -12.69
N LEU A 183 -21.39 -5.33 -11.74
CA LEU A 183 -21.02 -6.74 -11.85
C LEU A 183 -22.27 -7.63 -11.89
N SER A 184 -22.20 -8.70 -12.67
CA SER A 184 -23.24 -9.72 -12.64
C SER A 184 -23.23 -10.48 -11.31
N HIS A 185 -24.39 -10.96 -10.87
CA HIS A 185 -24.48 -11.83 -9.69
C HIS A 185 -23.58 -13.06 -9.80
N ALA A 186 -23.47 -13.66 -10.99
CA ALA A 186 -22.61 -14.81 -11.22
C ALA A 186 -21.13 -14.48 -10.96
N ASP A 187 -20.66 -13.32 -11.41
CA ASP A 187 -19.28 -12.88 -11.20
C ASP A 187 -19.01 -12.55 -9.73
N VAL A 188 -19.94 -11.88 -9.03
CA VAL A 188 -19.78 -11.61 -7.60
C VAL A 188 -19.72 -12.91 -6.78
N MET A 189 -20.55 -13.90 -7.13
CA MET A 189 -20.48 -15.21 -6.48
C MET A 189 -19.19 -15.95 -6.84
N ALA A 190 -18.66 -15.80 -8.06
CA ALA A 190 -17.37 -16.38 -8.43
C ALA A 190 -16.23 -15.79 -7.60
N ILE A 191 -16.21 -14.47 -7.38
CA ILE A 191 -15.27 -13.79 -6.48
C ILE A 191 -15.34 -14.43 -5.09
N LYS A 192 -16.55 -14.54 -4.51
CA LYS A 192 -16.75 -15.17 -3.20
C LYS A 192 -16.24 -16.61 -3.17
N ALA A 193 -16.58 -17.39 -4.19
CA ALA A 193 -16.16 -18.79 -4.29
C ALA A 193 -14.64 -18.93 -4.28
N TYR A 194 -13.90 -18.02 -4.92
CA TYR A 194 -12.44 -18.00 -4.83
C TYR A 194 -11.95 -17.62 -3.43
N LEU A 195 -12.46 -16.54 -2.84
CA LEU A 195 -12.06 -16.11 -1.50
C LEU A 195 -12.32 -17.19 -0.43
N ASP A 196 -13.41 -17.94 -0.57
CA ASP A 196 -13.77 -19.05 0.31
C ASP A 196 -12.76 -20.22 0.28
N THR A 197 -11.90 -20.30 -0.74
CA THR A 197 -10.85 -21.35 -0.85
C THR A 197 -9.52 -20.98 -0.20
N LEU A 198 -9.37 -19.74 0.27
CA LEU A 198 -8.11 -19.24 0.83
C LEU A 198 -7.88 -19.72 2.27
N ALA A 199 -6.63 -19.58 2.74
CA ALA A 199 -6.33 -19.79 4.16
C ALA A 199 -7.03 -18.71 5.01
N PRO A 200 -7.72 -19.07 6.11
CA PRO A 200 -8.33 -18.07 6.99
C PRO A 200 -7.26 -17.31 7.78
N ALA A 201 -7.32 -15.98 7.76
CA ALA A 201 -6.44 -15.14 8.56
C ALA A 201 -7.11 -14.77 9.90
N ALA A 202 -6.42 -15.02 11.00
CA ALA A 202 -6.88 -14.69 12.36
C ALA A 202 -6.55 -13.24 12.75
N ILE A 203 -6.70 -12.30 11.81
CA ILE A 203 -6.35 -10.88 11.98
C ILE A 203 -7.62 -10.06 12.11
N PRO A 204 -7.86 -9.37 13.25
CA PRO A 204 -9.02 -8.50 13.40
C PRO A 204 -8.88 -7.22 12.57
N ASP A 205 -10.01 -6.72 12.09
CA ASP A 205 -10.10 -5.44 11.41
C ASP A 205 -9.64 -4.28 12.29
N ARG A 206 -9.16 -3.23 11.62
CA ARG A 206 -8.80 -1.95 12.25
C ARG A 206 -9.98 -1.00 12.14
N PRO A 207 -10.35 -0.27 13.20
CA PRO A 207 -11.41 0.71 13.12
C PRO A 207 -10.98 1.91 12.29
N ASP A 208 -11.90 2.44 11.49
CA ASP A 208 -11.69 3.70 10.77
C ASP A 208 -11.46 4.86 11.73
N THR A 209 -10.65 5.82 11.31
CA THR A 209 -10.37 7.06 12.06
C THR A 209 -10.86 8.25 11.23
N MET A 210 -12.17 8.33 11.06
CA MET A 210 -12.84 9.44 10.38
C MET A 210 -13.05 10.61 11.34
N ALA A 211 -12.92 11.83 10.83
CA ALA A 211 -13.20 13.04 11.57
C ALA A 211 -14.69 13.37 11.49
N PHE A 212 -15.23 13.97 12.54
CA PHE A 212 -16.59 14.50 12.52
C PHE A 212 -16.77 15.54 11.40
N PRO A 213 -17.89 15.49 10.64
CA PRO A 213 -19.05 14.60 10.78
C PRO A 213 -18.98 13.29 9.97
N ALA A 214 -17.88 13.01 9.28
CA ALA A 214 -17.76 11.84 8.41
C ALA A 214 -17.71 10.50 9.17
N ASP A 215 -17.45 10.52 10.47
CA ASP A 215 -17.55 9.35 11.37
C ASP A 215 -18.99 8.88 11.61
N LEU A 216 -19.97 9.77 11.41
CA LEU A 216 -21.40 9.44 11.48
C LEU A 216 -21.83 8.68 10.23
N ARG A 217 -21.85 7.34 10.31
CA ARG A 217 -22.29 6.45 9.22
C ARG A 217 -23.71 6.75 8.70
N ALA A 218 -24.55 7.42 9.50
CA ALA A 218 -25.85 7.92 9.04
C ALA A 218 -25.73 8.90 7.85
N GLY A 219 -24.67 9.69 7.80
CA GLY A 219 -24.37 10.58 6.67
C GLY A 219 -24.16 9.81 5.35
N LEU A 220 -23.73 8.55 5.42
CA LEU A 220 -23.60 7.71 4.23
C LEU A 220 -24.95 7.34 3.60
N LEU A 221 -26.03 7.25 4.40
CA LEU A 221 -27.37 7.10 3.84
C LEU A 221 -27.73 8.31 2.97
N ALA A 222 -27.55 9.51 3.49
CA ALA A 222 -27.80 10.74 2.75
C ALA A 222 -26.92 10.83 1.49
N TRP A 223 -25.63 10.53 1.63
CA TRP A 223 -24.69 10.50 0.50
C TRP A 223 -25.16 9.56 -0.61
N ARG A 224 -25.57 8.34 -0.24
CA ARG A 224 -26.05 7.34 -1.20
C ARG A 224 -27.33 7.75 -1.91
N LEU A 225 -28.30 8.30 -1.18
CA LEU A 225 -29.55 8.80 -1.76
C LEU A 225 -29.30 9.89 -2.81
N MET A 226 -28.25 10.70 -2.65
CA MET A 226 -27.88 11.74 -3.61
C MET A 226 -27.02 11.24 -4.77
N PHE A 227 -26.08 10.31 -4.51
CA PHE A 227 -24.98 10.04 -5.44
C PHE A 227 -24.87 8.59 -5.91
N PHE A 228 -25.63 7.65 -5.36
CA PHE A 228 -25.54 6.23 -5.71
C PHE A 228 -26.87 5.65 -6.19
N HIS A 229 -26.87 5.24 -7.47
CA HIS A 229 -28.01 4.57 -8.12
C HIS A 229 -27.50 3.25 -8.71
N PRO A 230 -27.60 2.12 -7.99
CA PRO A 230 -27.11 0.83 -8.46
C PRO A 230 -27.85 0.45 -9.74
N HIS A 231 -27.11 0.03 -10.76
CA HIS A 231 -27.68 -0.43 -12.01
C HIS A 231 -26.77 -1.48 -12.63
N ALA A 232 -27.40 -2.45 -13.30
CA ALA A 232 -26.67 -3.37 -14.16
C ALA A 232 -25.96 -2.62 -15.28
N MET A 233 -24.89 -3.23 -15.80
CA MET A 233 -24.13 -2.69 -16.91
C MET A 233 -25.04 -2.34 -18.11
N LYS A 234 -24.94 -1.11 -18.61
CA LYS A 234 -25.65 -0.65 -19.81
C LYS A 234 -24.68 -0.58 -20.99
N TYR A 235 -25.02 -1.27 -22.07
CA TYR A 235 -24.23 -1.26 -23.31
C TYR A 235 -24.92 -0.42 -24.37
N GLN A 236 -24.14 0.36 -25.13
CA GLN A 236 -24.71 1.13 -26.23
C GLN A 236 -25.07 0.20 -27.42
N PRO A 237 -26.14 0.53 -28.17
CA PRO A 237 -26.46 -0.17 -29.41
C PRO A 237 -25.27 -0.16 -30.38
N GLY A 238 -25.06 -1.27 -31.08
CA GLY A 238 -23.99 -1.38 -32.08
C GLY A 238 -22.59 -1.66 -31.52
N TRP A 239 -22.37 -1.64 -30.20
CA TRP A 239 -21.09 -2.06 -29.65
C TRP A 239 -20.79 -3.53 -29.99
N SER A 240 -19.59 -3.75 -30.53
CA SER A 240 -19.06 -5.08 -30.77
C SER A 240 -18.84 -5.85 -29.46
N ARG A 241 -18.49 -7.13 -29.57
CA ARG A 241 -18.27 -7.99 -28.38
C ARG A 241 -17.08 -7.52 -27.54
N ASN A 242 -15.97 -7.16 -28.19
CA ASN A 242 -14.77 -6.60 -27.55
C ASN A 242 -15.06 -5.28 -26.83
N VAL A 243 -15.76 -4.33 -27.46
CA VAL A 243 -16.11 -3.05 -26.81
C VAL A 243 -17.00 -3.27 -25.59
N ARG A 244 -17.98 -4.18 -25.65
CA ARG A 244 -18.81 -4.53 -24.49
C ARG A 244 -17.99 -5.15 -23.36
N HIS A 245 -17.05 -6.02 -23.69
CA HIS A 245 -16.18 -6.64 -22.69
C HIS A 245 -15.23 -5.62 -22.06
N GLY A 246 -14.60 -4.77 -22.86
CA GLY A 246 -13.77 -3.66 -22.40
C GLY A 246 -14.53 -2.68 -21.52
N ALA A 247 -15.78 -2.35 -21.88
CA ALA A 247 -16.64 -1.52 -21.06
C ALA A 247 -16.90 -2.15 -19.68
N TYR A 248 -17.12 -3.47 -19.63
CA TYR A 248 -17.30 -4.20 -18.38
C TYR A 248 -16.03 -4.16 -17.51
N LEU A 249 -14.85 -4.37 -18.11
CA LEU A 249 -13.58 -4.26 -17.41
C LEU A 249 -13.35 -2.85 -16.86
N VAL A 250 -13.46 -1.82 -17.70
CA VAL A 250 -13.18 -0.42 -17.32
C VAL A 250 -14.19 0.15 -16.32
N GLN A 251 -15.48 -0.12 -16.49
CA GLN A 251 -16.53 0.52 -15.67
C GLN A 251 -16.92 -0.25 -14.41
N ALA A 252 -16.59 -1.54 -14.32
CA ALA A 252 -16.95 -2.42 -13.21
C ALA A 252 -15.73 -2.97 -12.47
N LEU A 253 -14.85 -3.72 -13.15
CA LEU A 253 -13.76 -4.45 -12.51
C LEU A 253 -12.55 -3.57 -12.19
N GLU A 254 -11.92 -2.97 -13.20
CA GLU A 254 -10.75 -2.08 -13.05
C GLU A 254 -11.14 -0.68 -12.54
N HIS A 255 -12.45 -0.40 -12.48
CA HIS A 255 -13.06 0.80 -11.91
C HIS A 255 -12.33 2.11 -12.26
N CYS A 256 -11.86 2.28 -13.50
CA CYS A 256 -10.95 3.36 -13.90
C CYS A 256 -11.50 4.76 -13.58
N SER A 257 -12.83 4.92 -13.59
CA SER A 257 -13.48 6.18 -13.20
C SER A 257 -13.26 6.58 -11.73
N ALA A 258 -12.86 5.66 -10.86
CA ALA A 258 -12.58 5.96 -9.46
C ALA A 258 -11.43 6.96 -9.30
N CYS A 259 -10.45 6.94 -10.20
CA CYS A 259 -9.34 7.90 -10.23
C CYS A 259 -9.48 8.88 -11.39
N HIS A 260 -9.82 8.42 -12.58
CA HIS A 260 -9.82 9.24 -13.80
C HIS A 260 -11.08 10.10 -13.98
N THR A 261 -11.94 10.27 -12.97
CA THR A 261 -13.13 11.15 -13.05
C THR A 261 -13.07 12.15 -11.90
N PRO A 262 -13.33 13.45 -12.15
CA PRO A 262 -13.27 14.45 -11.10
C PRO A 262 -14.39 14.20 -10.09
N ARG A 263 -14.14 14.59 -8.84
CA ARG A 263 -15.08 14.44 -7.73
C ARG A 263 -15.60 15.79 -7.26
N ASN A 264 -16.85 15.82 -6.80
CA ASN A 264 -17.42 16.99 -6.13
C ASN A 264 -16.91 17.09 -4.67
N LEU A 265 -17.32 18.14 -3.95
CA LEU A 265 -16.92 18.36 -2.55
C LEU A 265 -17.35 17.23 -1.61
N ALA A 266 -18.39 16.48 -1.97
CA ALA A 266 -18.85 15.29 -1.23
C ALA A 266 -18.11 14.01 -1.64
N MET A 267 -17.01 14.11 -2.39
CA MET A 267 -16.21 12.98 -2.89
C MET A 267 -16.93 12.04 -3.87
N ALA A 268 -18.09 12.43 -4.39
CA ALA A 268 -18.77 11.67 -5.45
C ALA A 268 -18.20 12.03 -6.83
N THR A 269 -18.01 11.03 -7.70
CA THR A 269 -17.60 11.25 -9.09
C THR A 269 -18.65 12.06 -9.84
N ILE A 270 -18.23 12.99 -10.69
CA ILE A 270 -19.10 13.84 -11.51
C ILE A 270 -19.38 13.11 -12.84
N PRO A 271 -20.57 12.52 -13.06
CA PRO A 271 -20.80 11.62 -14.20
C PRO A 271 -20.68 12.31 -15.57
N SER A 272 -21.00 13.60 -15.66
CA SER A 272 -20.86 14.39 -16.89
C SER A 272 -19.41 14.62 -17.32
N ARG A 273 -18.45 14.29 -16.45
CA ARG A 273 -17.00 14.44 -16.68
C ARG A 273 -16.29 13.09 -16.59
N GLN A 274 -17.02 12.01 -16.91
CA GLN A 274 -16.52 10.64 -16.86
C GLN A 274 -15.19 10.52 -17.62
N LEU A 275 -14.18 9.98 -16.95
CA LEU A 275 -12.84 9.74 -17.49
C LEU A 275 -12.04 10.99 -17.91
N ALA A 276 -12.50 12.19 -17.57
CA ALA A 276 -11.87 13.47 -17.90
C ALA A 276 -10.67 13.85 -17.01
N GLY A 277 -10.17 12.93 -16.19
CA GLY A 277 -9.09 13.13 -15.23
C GLY A 277 -9.57 13.58 -13.85
N GLY A 278 -8.75 13.38 -12.82
CA GLY A 278 -9.10 13.69 -11.43
C GLY A 278 -7.93 13.63 -10.47
N HIS A 279 -7.96 14.45 -9.42
CA HIS A 279 -6.97 14.38 -8.34
C HIS A 279 -7.19 13.12 -7.49
N ILE A 280 -6.11 12.37 -7.26
CA ILE A 280 -6.09 11.26 -6.31
C ILE A 280 -5.84 11.85 -4.92
N ILE A 281 -6.94 12.05 -4.19
CA ILE A 281 -6.92 12.88 -2.99
C ILE A 281 -6.10 12.24 -1.87
N ASP A 282 -5.36 13.08 -1.14
CA ASP A 282 -4.47 12.70 -0.04
C ASP A 282 -3.30 11.80 -0.46
N GLN A 283 -3.00 11.75 -1.76
CA GLN A 283 -1.89 10.96 -2.31
C GLN A 283 -0.94 11.76 -3.20
N GLY A 284 -1.24 13.04 -3.50
CA GLY A 284 -0.35 13.92 -4.25
C GLY A 284 -0.15 13.53 -5.71
N TRP A 285 -1.09 12.77 -6.29
CA TRP A 285 -1.07 12.34 -7.70
C TRP A 285 -2.34 12.79 -8.40
N TYR A 286 -2.24 13.02 -9.70
CA TYR A 286 -3.32 13.29 -10.63
C TYR A 286 -3.49 12.10 -11.56
N ALA A 287 -4.73 11.66 -11.76
CA ALA A 287 -5.07 10.68 -12.77
C ALA A 287 -5.47 11.44 -14.05
N PRO A 288 -4.74 11.30 -15.16
CA PRO A 288 -4.97 12.09 -16.38
C PRO A 288 -6.31 11.79 -17.05
N ASN A 289 -6.72 12.66 -17.97
CA ASN A 289 -7.85 12.40 -18.84
C ASN A 289 -7.55 11.19 -19.75
N ILE A 290 -8.42 10.18 -19.75
CA ILE A 290 -8.27 8.95 -20.56
C ILE A 290 -9.39 8.76 -21.58
N THR A 291 -10.09 9.85 -21.92
CA THR A 291 -11.03 9.87 -23.05
C THR A 291 -10.28 9.90 -24.38
N ASP A 292 -10.98 9.67 -25.50
CA ASP A 292 -10.39 9.73 -26.85
C ASP A 292 -10.04 11.16 -27.32
N SER A 293 -9.90 12.11 -26.39
CA SER A 293 -9.42 13.46 -26.69
C SER A 293 -7.99 13.43 -27.24
N LYS A 294 -7.75 14.11 -28.37
CA LYS A 294 -6.42 14.23 -29.01
C LYS A 294 -5.54 15.33 -28.41
N SER A 295 -6.12 16.24 -27.64
CA SER A 295 -5.39 17.37 -27.05
C SER A 295 -4.76 17.03 -25.71
N ASP A 296 -5.48 16.27 -24.90
CA ASP A 296 -5.19 16.08 -23.47
C ASP A 296 -5.68 14.71 -22.97
N GLY A 297 -6.14 13.84 -23.86
CA GLY A 297 -6.51 12.45 -23.55
C GLY A 297 -5.68 11.45 -24.34
N ILE A 298 -6.13 10.19 -24.39
CA ILE A 298 -5.42 9.11 -25.09
C ILE A 298 -5.62 9.12 -26.62
N GLY A 299 -6.39 10.07 -27.15
CA GLY A 299 -6.79 10.15 -28.55
C GLY A 299 -5.61 10.18 -29.52
N ALA A 300 -4.53 10.86 -29.15
CA ALA A 300 -3.32 11.00 -29.96
C ALA A 300 -2.34 9.81 -29.82
N TRP A 301 -2.53 8.94 -28.82
CA TRP A 301 -1.63 7.81 -28.59
C TRP A 301 -1.80 6.76 -29.69
N SER A 302 -0.75 6.03 -30.03
CA SER A 302 -0.91 4.86 -30.89
C SER A 302 -1.58 3.73 -30.11
N ARG A 303 -2.21 2.77 -30.81
CA ARG A 303 -2.75 1.58 -30.13
C ARG A 303 -1.63 0.82 -29.39
N GLN A 304 -0.48 0.65 -30.02
CA GLN A 304 0.65 -0.07 -29.45
C GLN A 304 1.18 0.62 -28.18
N ALA A 305 1.21 1.95 -28.18
CA ALA A 305 1.57 2.77 -27.01
C ALA A 305 0.71 2.43 -25.80
N LEU A 306 -0.61 2.40 -25.99
CA LEU A 306 -1.56 2.15 -24.91
C LEU A 306 -1.45 0.72 -24.38
N LEU A 307 -1.23 -0.26 -25.27
CA LEU A 307 -1.03 -1.64 -24.87
C LEU A 307 0.28 -1.81 -24.09
N ALA A 308 1.35 -1.16 -24.53
CA ALA A 308 2.61 -1.13 -23.79
C ALA A 308 2.42 -0.47 -22.42
N TYR A 309 1.76 0.69 -22.36
CA TYR A 309 1.51 1.41 -21.10
C TYR A 309 0.71 0.58 -20.09
N LEU A 310 -0.40 -0.01 -20.53
CA LEU A 310 -1.32 -0.73 -19.65
C LEU A 310 -0.79 -2.11 -19.22
N ARG A 311 0.23 -2.67 -19.88
CA ARG A 311 0.62 -4.08 -19.68
C ARG A 311 2.11 -4.34 -19.55
N GLU A 312 2.94 -3.46 -20.10
CA GLU A 312 4.37 -3.71 -20.34
C GLU A 312 5.26 -2.57 -19.81
N ASP A 313 4.74 -1.78 -18.86
CA ASP A 313 5.40 -0.60 -18.28
C ASP A 313 5.65 0.57 -19.25
N GLY A 314 4.97 0.58 -20.41
CA GLY A 314 5.03 1.70 -21.36
C GLY A 314 6.33 1.81 -22.13
N ASP A 315 6.66 3.03 -22.54
CA ASP A 315 7.94 3.32 -23.19
C ASP A 315 8.51 4.68 -22.77
N MET A 316 9.79 4.90 -23.10
CA MET A 316 10.54 6.12 -22.76
C MET A 316 10.22 7.30 -23.68
N ARG A 317 9.13 7.28 -24.45
CA ARG A 317 8.75 8.34 -25.42
C ARG A 317 7.34 8.89 -25.19
N GLN A 318 6.34 8.01 -25.14
CA GLN A 318 4.94 8.36 -24.84
C GLN A 318 4.68 8.35 -23.34
N GLY A 319 5.48 7.60 -22.58
CA GLY A 319 5.44 7.56 -21.13
C GLY A 319 5.22 6.15 -20.60
N ALA A 320 5.42 6.03 -19.29
CA ALA A 320 5.32 4.80 -18.54
C ALA A 320 4.49 5.04 -17.28
N PRO A 321 3.80 4.02 -16.74
CA PRO A 321 3.02 4.18 -15.52
C PRO A 321 3.93 4.50 -14.34
N PHE A 322 3.48 5.43 -13.49
CA PHE A 322 4.17 5.83 -12.27
C PHE A 322 3.15 6.05 -11.15
N GLY A 323 3.65 6.28 -9.93
CA GLY A 323 2.81 6.51 -8.76
C GLY A 323 1.80 5.37 -8.57
N LYS A 324 0.52 5.71 -8.44
CA LYS A 324 -0.56 4.74 -8.21
C LYS A 324 -0.90 3.92 -9.45
N MET A 325 -0.73 4.48 -10.65
CA MET A 325 -0.99 3.76 -11.89
C MET A 325 0.00 2.60 -12.08
N LYS A 326 1.23 2.74 -11.58
CA LYS A 326 2.22 1.65 -11.60
C LYS A 326 1.73 0.42 -10.82
N THR A 327 1.15 0.62 -9.64
CA THR A 327 0.57 -0.47 -8.84
C THR A 327 -0.58 -1.15 -9.58
N VAL A 328 -1.46 -0.37 -10.23
CA VAL A 328 -2.56 -0.93 -11.05
C VAL A 328 -2.02 -1.78 -12.20
N VAL A 329 -0.94 -1.35 -12.86
CA VAL A 329 -0.30 -2.13 -13.93
C VAL A 329 0.37 -3.39 -13.38
N ASP A 330 1.15 -3.29 -12.30
CA ASP A 330 1.91 -4.41 -11.73
C ASP A 330 1.02 -5.49 -11.08
N ASP A 331 -0.01 -5.06 -10.37
CA ASP A 331 -0.85 -5.96 -9.57
C ASP A 331 -2.14 -6.40 -10.27
N SER A 332 -2.61 -5.68 -11.31
CA SER A 332 -3.80 -6.04 -12.11
C SER A 332 -3.50 -6.18 -13.62
N LEU A 333 -3.37 -5.07 -14.34
CA LEU A 333 -3.51 -5.04 -15.81
C LEU A 333 -2.45 -5.88 -16.55
N SER A 334 -1.21 -5.91 -16.06
CA SER A 334 -0.14 -6.73 -16.64
C SER A 334 -0.40 -8.24 -16.55
N ARG A 335 -1.26 -8.64 -15.61
CA ARG A 335 -1.62 -10.03 -15.30
C ARG A 335 -2.83 -10.51 -16.09
N LEU A 336 -3.65 -9.60 -16.63
CA LEU A 336 -4.79 -9.94 -17.46
C LEU A 336 -4.37 -10.66 -18.74
N PRO A 337 -5.27 -11.34 -19.45
CA PRO A 337 -5.03 -11.82 -20.81
C PRO A 337 -4.77 -10.65 -21.77
N LYS A 338 -3.91 -10.82 -22.78
CA LYS A 338 -3.65 -9.76 -23.79
C LYS A 338 -4.94 -9.30 -24.49
N ARG A 339 -5.86 -10.23 -24.74
CA ARG A 339 -7.17 -9.93 -25.33
C ARG A 339 -8.01 -8.96 -24.46
N ASP A 340 -7.92 -9.06 -23.14
CA ASP A 340 -8.73 -8.26 -22.23
C ASP A 340 -8.19 -6.82 -22.17
N VAL A 341 -6.86 -6.64 -22.20
CA VAL A 341 -6.22 -5.32 -22.32
C VAL A 341 -6.53 -4.68 -23.69
N ASN A 342 -6.57 -5.48 -24.76
CA ASN A 342 -7.03 -5.00 -26.07
C ASN A 342 -8.47 -4.50 -26.03
N ASP A 343 -9.37 -5.24 -25.38
CA ASP A 343 -10.77 -4.86 -25.23
C ASP A 343 -10.92 -3.56 -24.40
N ILE A 344 -10.11 -3.39 -23.34
CA ILE A 344 -10.03 -2.14 -22.58
C ILE A 344 -9.68 -0.96 -23.49
N VAL A 345 -8.64 -1.10 -24.33
CA VAL A 345 -8.26 -0.06 -25.29
C VAL A 345 -9.38 0.20 -26.30
N ASP A 346 -10.02 -0.84 -26.83
CA ASP A 346 -11.14 -0.71 -27.77
C ASP A 346 -12.29 0.09 -27.16
N TYR A 347 -12.63 -0.17 -25.89
CA TYR A 347 -13.65 0.59 -25.19
C TYR A 347 -13.23 2.04 -24.93
N LEU A 348 -12.01 2.30 -24.44
CA LEU A 348 -11.56 3.67 -24.17
C LEU A 348 -11.58 4.55 -25.42
N ARG A 349 -11.37 3.97 -26.61
CA ARG A 349 -11.53 4.66 -27.92
C ARG A 349 -12.96 5.03 -28.28
N THR A 350 -13.95 4.50 -27.58
CA THR A 350 -15.36 4.89 -27.75
C THR A 350 -15.79 5.99 -26.78
N VAL A 351 -14.96 6.33 -25.79
CA VAL A 351 -15.29 7.31 -24.77
C VAL A 351 -15.20 8.71 -25.36
N HIS A 352 -16.32 9.42 -25.31
CA HIS A 352 -16.44 10.78 -25.84
C HIS A 352 -15.33 11.69 -25.29
N PRO A 353 -14.60 12.40 -26.16
CA PRO A 353 -13.59 13.35 -25.75
C PRO A 353 -14.13 14.35 -24.72
N GLN A 354 -13.42 14.46 -23.61
CA GLN A 354 -13.63 15.52 -22.61
C GLN A 354 -12.42 16.45 -22.64
N GLN A 355 -12.63 17.72 -22.32
CA GLN A 355 -11.54 18.67 -22.12
C GLN A 355 -11.25 18.79 -20.63
N SER A 356 -9.98 18.67 -20.24
CA SER A 356 -9.52 18.95 -18.88
C SER A 356 -9.76 20.42 -18.52
N ALA A 357 -9.94 20.73 -17.24
CA ALA A 357 -10.10 22.10 -16.80
C ALA A 357 -8.79 22.89 -17.05
N SER A 358 -8.86 24.04 -17.71
CA SER A 358 -7.72 24.94 -17.90
C SER A 358 -7.51 25.82 -16.66
N ALA A 359 -6.29 25.91 -16.15
CA ALA A 359 -5.90 26.86 -15.09
C ALA A 359 -5.07 28.04 -15.64
N GLY A 360 -4.95 29.10 -14.82
CA GLY A 360 -4.73 30.50 -15.23
C GLY A 360 -3.33 30.93 -15.73
N PRO A 361 -3.15 32.26 -15.91
CA PRO A 361 -2.05 32.84 -16.68
C PRO A 361 -0.67 32.79 -15.98
N VAL A 362 0.36 32.68 -16.82
CA VAL A 362 1.78 32.49 -16.49
C VAL A 362 2.44 33.76 -15.96
N LEU A 363 3.37 33.61 -15.00
CA LEU A 363 4.36 34.64 -14.65
C LEU A 363 5.66 34.39 -15.42
N ALA A 364 6.02 35.25 -16.38
CA ALA A 364 7.25 35.10 -17.19
C ALA A 364 8.54 34.96 -16.35
N ALA A 365 8.58 35.60 -15.18
CA ALA A 365 9.69 35.47 -14.23
C ALA A 365 9.85 34.05 -13.66
N SER A 366 8.75 33.26 -13.55
CA SER A 366 8.78 31.86 -13.13
C SER A 366 9.51 31.00 -14.15
N LEU A 367 9.22 31.20 -15.44
CA LEU A 367 9.84 30.43 -16.53
C LEU A 367 11.34 30.70 -16.66
N ALA A 368 11.77 31.97 -16.58
CA ALA A 368 13.18 32.32 -16.64
C ALA A 368 13.99 31.68 -15.49
N ARG A 369 13.44 31.73 -14.26
CA ARG A 369 14.02 31.07 -13.09
C ARG A 369 14.04 29.55 -13.25
N GLY A 370 12.94 28.97 -13.72
CA GLY A 370 12.81 27.54 -13.97
C GLY A 370 13.83 27.03 -14.97
N LYS A 371 14.05 27.77 -16.06
CA LYS A 371 15.08 27.44 -17.06
C LYS A 371 16.47 27.38 -16.45
N HIS A 372 16.86 28.42 -15.69
CA HIS A 372 18.17 28.46 -15.05
C HIS A 372 18.37 27.27 -14.09
N LEU A 373 17.38 26.99 -13.25
CA LEU A 373 17.42 25.86 -12.31
C LEU A 373 17.44 24.51 -13.02
N TYR A 374 16.69 24.36 -14.11
CA TYR A 374 16.71 23.15 -14.93
C TYR A 374 18.11 22.85 -15.49
N HIS A 375 18.78 23.86 -16.04
CA HIS A 375 20.14 23.68 -16.55
C HIS A 375 21.14 23.32 -15.43
N ALA A 376 20.96 23.88 -14.23
CA ALA A 376 21.81 23.58 -13.09
C ALA A 376 21.61 22.14 -12.55
N GLU A 377 20.36 21.70 -12.41
CA GLU A 377 20.04 20.50 -11.62
C GLU A 377 19.59 19.30 -12.47
N CYS A 378 19.06 19.52 -13.67
CA CYS A 378 18.33 18.49 -14.43
C CYS A 378 18.96 18.16 -15.79
N ALA A 379 19.50 19.17 -16.50
CA ALA A 379 19.94 19.03 -17.88
C ALA A 379 21.10 18.05 -18.07
N ARG A 380 21.92 17.81 -17.04
CA ARG A 380 23.01 16.81 -17.08
C ARG A 380 22.50 15.40 -17.44
N CYS A 381 21.29 15.06 -17.02
CA CYS A 381 20.68 13.77 -17.34
C CYS A 381 19.62 13.89 -18.45
N HIS A 382 18.77 14.92 -18.39
CA HIS A 382 17.65 15.06 -19.31
C HIS A 382 17.96 15.80 -20.61
N GLY A 383 19.18 16.34 -20.76
CA GLY A 383 19.61 17.16 -21.88
C GLY A 383 19.06 18.59 -21.83
N ASP A 384 19.73 19.54 -22.47
CA ASP A 384 19.26 20.93 -22.55
C ASP A 384 17.95 21.09 -23.33
N ASP A 385 17.65 20.11 -24.19
CA ASP A 385 16.45 20.03 -25.01
C ASP A 385 15.40 19.04 -24.45
N GLY A 386 15.61 18.53 -23.24
CA GLY A 386 14.69 17.62 -22.58
C GLY A 386 14.51 16.26 -23.29
N ARG A 387 15.37 15.87 -24.22
CA ARG A 387 15.24 14.59 -24.94
C ARG A 387 15.63 13.37 -24.12
N GLY A 388 16.33 13.56 -23.00
CA GLY A 388 16.86 12.47 -22.18
C GLY A 388 17.95 11.68 -22.89
N VAL A 389 18.17 10.46 -22.41
CA VAL A 389 19.15 9.51 -22.96
C VAL A 389 18.39 8.25 -23.33
N THR A 390 18.42 7.90 -24.62
CA THR A 390 17.70 6.74 -25.16
C THR A 390 17.93 5.49 -24.29
N ALA A 391 16.84 4.83 -23.91
CA ALA A 391 16.82 3.62 -23.08
C ALA A 391 17.39 3.77 -21.65
N ASN A 392 17.77 4.97 -21.19
CA ASN A 392 18.32 5.19 -19.85
C ASN A 392 17.58 6.30 -19.06
N ILE A 393 17.51 7.51 -19.62
CA ILE A 393 16.85 8.68 -18.99
C ILE A 393 15.65 9.10 -19.85
N PRO A 394 14.44 9.24 -19.28
CA PRO A 394 13.23 9.52 -20.06
C PRO A 394 13.26 10.90 -20.70
N ASN A 395 12.56 11.04 -21.83
CA ASN A 395 12.29 12.34 -22.43
C ASN A 395 11.33 13.15 -21.54
N LEU A 396 11.62 14.43 -21.38
CA LEU A 396 10.68 15.42 -20.85
C LEU A 396 9.99 16.17 -22.00
N ALA A 397 10.66 16.30 -23.14
CA ALA A 397 10.11 16.91 -24.35
C ALA A 397 9.06 16.03 -25.00
N HIS A 398 7.90 16.62 -25.35
CA HIS A 398 6.75 15.95 -25.96
C HIS A 398 6.23 14.75 -25.16
N ASN A 399 6.38 14.77 -23.83
CA ASN A 399 5.96 13.67 -22.97
C ASN A 399 4.69 14.04 -22.19
N GLU A 400 3.55 13.44 -22.55
CA GLU A 400 2.27 13.80 -21.94
C GLU A 400 2.19 13.49 -20.45
N ALA A 401 2.97 12.52 -19.96
CA ALA A 401 3.11 12.23 -18.52
C ALA A 401 3.64 13.43 -17.72
N VAL A 402 4.33 14.36 -18.37
CA VAL A 402 4.97 15.51 -17.74
C VAL A 402 4.04 16.72 -17.71
N TRP A 403 3.25 16.92 -18.76
CA TRP A 403 2.53 18.18 -18.98
C TRP A 403 1.01 18.08 -18.93
N ASN A 404 0.43 16.88 -19.02
CA ASN A 404 -1.02 16.70 -18.99
C ASN A 404 -1.58 16.86 -17.57
N GLY A 405 -2.71 17.54 -17.43
CA GLY A 405 -3.30 17.85 -16.13
C GLY A 405 -2.53 18.89 -15.31
N PRO A 406 -2.79 18.99 -13.99
CA PRO A 406 -2.09 19.87 -13.03
C PRO A 406 -0.62 19.49 -12.79
N ALA A 407 0.13 20.36 -12.11
CA ALA A 407 1.57 20.14 -11.82
C ALA A 407 1.87 18.97 -10.89
N ASP A 408 0.87 18.43 -10.22
CA ASP A 408 1.00 17.56 -9.05
C ASP A 408 1.94 16.38 -9.31
N ASP A 409 1.78 15.69 -10.44
CA ASP A 409 2.58 14.50 -10.78
C ASP A 409 4.06 14.82 -10.95
N LEU A 410 4.37 15.83 -11.77
CA LEU A 410 5.75 16.27 -12.00
C LEU A 410 6.39 16.76 -10.70
N VAL A 411 5.65 17.54 -9.90
CA VAL A 411 6.12 18.02 -8.60
C VAL A 411 6.41 16.85 -7.65
N SER A 412 5.49 15.89 -7.55
CA SER A 412 5.65 14.69 -6.74
C SER A 412 6.85 13.84 -7.18
N MET A 413 7.09 13.70 -8.48
CA MET A 413 8.29 13.04 -9.01
C MET A 413 9.58 13.79 -8.65
N VAL A 414 9.61 15.12 -8.78
CA VAL A 414 10.81 15.92 -8.42
C VAL A 414 11.08 15.87 -6.91
N LEU A 415 10.04 15.94 -6.08
CA LEU A 415 10.13 15.86 -4.63
C LEU A 415 10.63 14.49 -4.16
N GLY A 416 10.01 13.43 -4.68
CA GLY A 416 10.23 12.04 -4.27
C GLY A 416 11.36 11.32 -5.01
N GLY A 417 11.90 11.92 -6.07
CA GLY A 417 12.72 11.21 -7.03
C GLY A 417 11.94 10.12 -7.76
N PHE A 418 12.64 9.37 -8.60
CA PHE A 418 12.01 8.34 -9.43
C PHE A 418 12.89 7.11 -9.55
N GLN A 419 12.32 5.92 -9.38
CA GLN A 419 13.03 4.66 -9.57
C GLN A 419 12.82 4.18 -11.01
N PRO A 420 13.85 3.60 -11.65
CA PRO A 420 13.77 3.24 -13.05
C PRO A 420 12.71 2.15 -13.32
N TRP A 421 12.07 2.20 -14.49
CA TRP A 421 11.05 1.23 -14.91
C TRP A 421 11.65 -0.12 -15.29
N HIS A 422 12.87 -0.10 -15.83
CA HIS A 422 13.54 -1.28 -16.37
C HIS A 422 14.97 -1.43 -15.84
N PRO A 423 15.50 -2.67 -15.79
CA PRO A 423 16.90 -2.91 -15.46
C PRO A 423 17.86 -2.11 -16.36
N GLY A 424 18.91 -1.53 -15.76
CA GLY A 424 19.92 -0.76 -16.49
C GLY A 424 19.61 0.72 -16.70
N GLN A 425 18.42 1.19 -16.30
CA GLN A 425 18.08 2.61 -16.28
C GLN A 425 18.54 3.28 -14.98
N SER A 426 18.80 4.59 -15.04
CA SER A 426 19.27 5.37 -13.89
C SER A 426 18.10 5.95 -13.09
N SER A 427 18.25 6.00 -11.76
CA SER A 427 17.26 6.62 -10.88
C SER A 427 17.34 8.15 -10.94
N MET A 428 16.21 8.81 -10.78
CA MET A 428 16.15 10.25 -10.60
C MET A 428 16.36 10.60 -9.12
N PRO A 429 17.29 11.51 -8.78
CA PRO A 429 17.52 11.96 -7.42
C PRO A 429 16.29 12.59 -6.78
N ARG A 430 16.24 12.58 -5.44
CA ARG A 430 15.22 13.26 -4.65
C ARG A 430 15.60 14.72 -4.44
N PHE A 431 14.90 15.65 -5.07
CA PHE A 431 15.19 17.08 -4.93
C PHE A 431 14.44 17.76 -3.78
N GLY A 432 13.51 17.04 -3.13
CA GLY A 432 12.74 17.60 -2.02
C GLY A 432 13.60 18.18 -0.89
N ALA A 433 14.72 17.57 -0.52
CA ALA A 433 15.58 18.14 0.52
C ALA A 433 16.51 19.26 0.02
N MET A 434 16.71 19.37 -1.30
CA MET A 434 17.75 20.20 -1.91
C MET A 434 17.20 21.53 -2.44
N LEU A 435 15.97 21.53 -2.93
CA LEU A 435 15.34 22.68 -3.56
C LEU A 435 14.13 23.16 -2.76
N SER A 436 13.98 24.47 -2.64
CA SER A 436 12.81 25.12 -2.04
C SER A 436 11.55 24.92 -2.88
N ASP A 437 10.39 25.16 -2.27
CA ASP A 437 9.09 25.10 -2.94
C ASP A 437 9.00 25.98 -4.19
N ALA A 438 9.50 27.21 -4.08
CA ALA A 438 9.50 28.15 -5.19
C ALA A 438 10.44 27.70 -6.33
N GLN A 439 11.55 27.03 -6.01
CA GLN A 439 12.48 26.50 -7.02
C GLN A 439 11.85 25.33 -7.77
N ILE A 440 11.24 24.37 -7.05
CA ILE A 440 10.58 23.22 -7.67
C ILE A 440 9.39 23.66 -8.52
N ALA A 441 8.58 24.61 -8.03
CA ALA A 441 7.48 25.18 -8.80
C ALA A 441 7.96 25.81 -10.12
N ALA A 442 9.06 26.58 -10.06
CA ALA A 442 9.64 27.19 -11.25
C ALA A 442 10.15 26.14 -12.26
N ILE A 443 10.85 25.09 -11.79
CA ILE A 443 11.29 23.96 -12.64
C ILE A 443 10.09 23.28 -13.29
N ALA A 444 9.05 22.96 -12.52
CA ALA A 444 7.85 22.31 -13.03
C ALA A 444 7.17 23.14 -14.13
N ASN A 445 7.02 24.44 -13.91
CA ASN A 445 6.44 25.36 -14.89
C ASN A 445 7.26 25.43 -16.18
N TYR A 446 8.60 25.51 -16.07
CA TYR A 446 9.47 25.53 -17.24
C TYR A 446 9.38 24.22 -18.03
N VAL A 447 9.53 23.07 -17.37
CA VAL A 447 9.50 21.76 -18.01
C VAL A 447 8.16 21.51 -18.72
N ARG A 448 7.03 21.87 -18.09
CA ARG A 448 5.68 21.65 -18.65
C ARG A 448 5.33 22.51 -19.84
N THR A 449 6.06 23.61 -20.06
CA THR A 449 5.82 24.56 -21.15
C THR A 449 6.94 24.61 -22.18
N SER A 450 7.96 23.75 -22.03
CA SER A 450 9.13 23.70 -22.91
C SER A 450 9.04 22.57 -23.93
N TRP A 451 9.82 22.67 -25.01
CA TRP A 451 10.06 21.60 -25.98
C TRP A 451 8.79 20.95 -26.56
N GLY A 452 7.79 21.79 -26.86
CA GLY A 452 6.52 21.36 -27.43
C GLY A 452 5.57 20.67 -26.44
N ASN A 453 5.86 20.75 -25.14
CA ASN A 453 4.90 20.43 -24.09
C ASN A 453 3.79 21.49 -24.06
N ARG A 454 2.55 21.04 -23.84
CA ARG A 454 1.33 21.87 -23.87
C ARG A 454 0.72 22.06 -22.49
N GLY A 455 1.53 21.88 -21.46
CA GLY A 455 1.09 22.04 -20.08
C GLY A 455 0.88 23.50 -19.72
N ILE A 456 0.34 23.70 -18.52
CA ILE A 456 0.07 25.03 -17.96
C ILE A 456 1.11 25.27 -16.86
N ALA A 457 1.61 26.50 -16.75
CA ALA A 457 2.52 26.88 -15.66
C ALA A 457 1.73 27.25 -14.38
N ASP A 458 1.03 26.27 -13.82
CA ASP A 458 0.14 26.42 -12.64
C ASP A 458 0.80 26.04 -11.31
N ALA A 459 2.08 25.63 -11.30
CA ALA A 459 2.78 25.29 -10.08
C ALA A 459 3.13 26.55 -9.28
N THR A 460 2.80 26.55 -7.98
CA THR A 460 3.14 27.59 -7.03
C THR A 460 3.95 27.01 -5.87
N ALA A 461 4.63 27.85 -5.09
CA ALA A 461 5.29 27.39 -3.88
C ALA A 461 4.30 26.70 -2.91
N ASN A 462 3.07 27.19 -2.82
CA ASN A 462 2.06 26.61 -1.94
C ASN A 462 1.60 25.22 -2.41
N THR A 463 1.44 25.02 -3.73
CA THR A 463 1.07 23.70 -4.27
C THR A 463 2.21 22.70 -4.07
N VAL A 464 3.47 23.11 -4.21
CA VAL A 464 4.62 22.25 -3.89
C VAL A 464 4.68 21.94 -2.40
N ALA A 465 4.52 22.94 -1.54
CA ALA A 465 4.54 22.76 -0.09
C ALA A 465 3.45 21.78 0.38
N ALA A 466 2.26 21.81 -0.24
CA ALA A 466 1.17 20.88 0.04
C ALA A 466 1.49 19.44 -0.38
N LEU A 467 2.33 19.26 -1.41
CA LEU A 467 2.77 17.96 -1.92
C LEU A 467 4.05 17.45 -1.26
N ARG A 468 4.74 18.28 -0.47
CA ARG A 468 5.93 17.83 0.25
C ARG A 468 5.56 16.70 1.20
N PRO A 469 6.18 15.52 1.06
CA PRO A 469 6.11 14.53 2.12
C PRO A 469 6.70 15.17 3.36
N LEU A 470 5.99 15.09 4.47
CA LEU A 470 6.54 15.53 5.74
C LEU A 470 7.73 14.62 6.05
N LYS A 471 8.79 15.16 6.64
CA LYS A 471 10.05 14.43 6.85
C LYS A 471 9.81 12.99 7.29
N THR A 472 10.16 12.03 6.42
CA THR A 472 10.37 10.63 6.78
C THR A 472 11.42 10.61 7.89
N ILE A 473 11.08 10.01 9.04
CA ILE A 473 12.04 9.81 10.12
C ILE A 473 12.28 8.30 10.16
N GLU A 474 13.38 7.86 9.58
CA GLU A 474 13.89 6.52 9.83
C GLU A 474 14.78 6.59 11.07
N VAL A 475 14.41 5.85 12.12
CA VAL A 475 15.26 5.69 13.30
C VAL A 475 15.67 4.24 13.40
N ASP A 476 16.94 3.98 13.09
CA ASP A 476 17.58 2.72 13.47
C ASP A 476 17.90 2.75 14.97
N LEU A 477 17.26 1.87 15.74
CA LEU A 477 17.41 1.84 17.20
C LEU A 477 18.67 1.09 17.63
N ASP A 478 19.36 0.41 16.70
CA ASP A 478 20.55 -0.39 17.01
C ASP A 478 21.82 0.45 17.23
N THR A 479 21.74 1.79 17.06
CA THR A 479 22.90 2.70 17.18
C THR A 479 22.81 3.71 18.34
N GLY A 480 21.79 3.63 19.22
CA GLY A 480 21.55 4.63 20.26
C GLY A 480 21.30 4.07 21.67
N SER A 481 21.66 4.83 22.71
CA SER A 481 21.33 4.48 24.11
C SER A 481 19.85 4.76 24.38
N MET A 482 19.04 3.70 24.54
CA MET A 482 17.62 3.83 24.89
C MET A 482 17.36 3.45 26.35
N THR A 483 16.51 4.23 27.01
CA THR A 483 15.90 3.83 28.29
C THR A 483 14.38 3.92 28.17
N ALA A 484 13.70 2.85 28.60
CA ALA A 484 12.24 2.82 28.67
C ALA A 484 11.79 2.51 30.09
N THR A 485 10.67 3.08 30.48
CA THR A 485 10.00 2.78 31.76
C THR A 485 8.62 2.23 31.46
N LEU A 486 8.37 0.99 31.89
CA LEU A 486 7.04 0.39 31.87
C LEU A 486 6.43 0.53 33.26
N SER A 487 5.20 1.03 33.36
CA SER A 487 4.48 1.10 34.62
C SER A 487 3.14 0.36 34.57
N GLN A 488 2.80 -0.33 35.67
CA GLN A 488 1.52 -1.01 35.87
C GLN A 488 1.12 -0.91 37.34
N GLY A 489 -0.09 -0.41 37.63
CA GLY A 489 -0.58 -0.31 39.01
C GLY A 489 0.35 0.44 39.97
N GLY A 490 1.01 1.50 39.51
CA GLY A 490 1.94 2.31 40.32
C GLY A 490 3.38 1.79 40.42
N LYS A 491 3.66 0.56 39.96
CA LYS A 491 5.03 0.00 39.94
C LYS A 491 5.69 0.29 38.59
N ALA A 492 6.88 0.91 38.60
CA ALA A 492 7.66 1.22 37.41
C ALA A 492 8.90 0.31 37.30
N ARG A 493 9.19 -0.18 36.09
CA ARG A 493 10.42 -0.92 35.78
C ARG A 493 11.16 -0.25 34.64
N ARG A 494 12.47 -0.11 34.81
CA ARG A 494 13.37 0.45 33.80
C ARG A 494 13.94 -0.67 32.93
N PHE A 495 14.02 -0.41 31.63
CA PHE A 495 14.57 -1.29 30.62
C PHE A 495 15.78 -0.60 29.97
N THR A 496 16.84 -1.39 29.78
CA THR A 496 18.08 -1.06 29.05
C THR A 496 18.23 -2.09 27.92
N ASP A 497 19.11 -1.83 26.94
CA ASP A 497 19.38 -2.74 25.80
C ASP A 497 18.17 -3.00 24.90
N ILE A 498 17.60 -1.91 24.40
CA ILE A 498 16.47 -1.93 23.46
C ILE A 498 17.04 -1.95 22.04
N SER A 499 16.61 -2.90 21.22
CA SER A 499 16.97 -3.02 19.80
C SER A 499 15.72 -3.00 18.93
N GLY A 500 15.85 -2.57 17.68
CA GLY A 500 14.73 -2.54 16.74
C GLY A 500 14.79 -1.43 15.71
N ARG A 501 13.69 -1.25 14.98
CA ARG A 501 13.58 -0.23 13.94
C ARG A 501 12.26 0.51 14.04
N ILE A 502 12.31 1.83 13.92
CA ILE A 502 11.11 2.66 13.73
C ILE A 502 11.17 3.24 12.32
N TRP A 503 10.23 2.80 11.49
CA TRP A 503 9.95 3.35 10.17
C TRP A 503 8.77 4.30 10.30
N ILE A 504 8.98 5.57 9.97
CA ILE A 504 7.91 6.56 9.83
C ILE A 504 7.96 7.03 8.38
N ASP A 505 7.05 6.52 7.53
CA ASP A 505 6.92 6.99 6.15
C ASP A 505 6.48 8.46 6.16
N GLY A 506 7.12 9.26 5.31
CA GLY A 506 6.86 10.70 5.18
C GLY A 506 5.47 11.04 4.64
N ASN A 507 4.76 10.04 4.14
CA ASN A 507 3.36 10.15 3.71
C ASN A 507 2.34 9.91 4.83
N ARG A 508 2.75 9.81 6.10
CA ARG A 508 1.89 9.68 7.31
C ARG A 508 0.91 8.50 7.33
N THR A 509 0.97 7.59 6.34
CA THR A 509 0.00 6.48 6.15
C THR A 509 0.55 5.12 6.52
N ASP A 510 1.87 4.98 6.62
CA ASP A 510 2.51 3.74 7.09
C ASP A 510 3.63 4.08 8.06
N CYS A 511 3.50 3.60 9.29
CA CYS A 511 4.63 3.53 10.20
C CYS A 511 4.78 2.08 10.61
N ARG A 512 6.00 1.60 10.73
CA ARG A 512 6.28 0.31 11.35
C ARG A 512 7.28 0.52 12.45
N MET A 513 6.81 0.37 13.67
CA MET A 513 7.72 0.08 14.77
C MET A 513 7.87 -1.43 14.87
N THR A 514 9.10 -1.93 14.98
CA THR A 514 9.37 -3.27 15.51
C THR A 514 10.50 -3.09 16.50
N ALA A 515 10.15 -3.03 17.78
CA ALA A 515 11.10 -2.92 18.87
C ALA A 515 11.05 -4.18 19.72
N SER A 516 12.22 -4.70 20.11
CA SER A 516 12.36 -5.78 21.09
C SER A 516 12.96 -5.20 22.38
N LEU A 517 12.17 -5.16 23.45
CA LEU A 517 12.68 -4.79 24.78
C LEU A 517 13.20 -6.04 25.51
N SER A 518 14.44 -6.01 26.01
CA SER A 518 14.98 -7.00 26.93
C SER A 518 15.13 -6.38 28.33
N ALA A 519 14.99 -7.18 29.39
CA ALA A 519 15.24 -6.75 30.76
C ALA A 519 16.38 -7.57 31.35
N GLN A 520 17.27 -6.90 32.10
CA GLN A 520 18.45 -7.49 32.71
C GLN A 520 18.14 -8.59 33.77
N TYR A 521 16.86 -8.75 34.18
CA TYR A 521 16.41 -9.71 35.20
C TYR A 521 15.10 -10.42 34.84
N GLY A 522 15.08 -11.15 33.73
CA GLY A 522 13.98 -12.03 33.33
C GLY A 522 13.49 -11.73 31.92
N ARG A 523 13.94 -12.55 30.96
CA ARG A 523 13.64 -12.44 29.52
C ARG A 523 12.14 -12.59 29.24
N ARG A 524 11.39 -11.49 29.19
CA ARG A 524 10.11 -11.44 28.46
C ARG A 524 10.26 -10.46 27.31
N PRO A 525 10.34 -10.93 26.04
CA PRO A 525 10.42 -10.03 24.90
C PRO A 525 9.14 -9.20 24.83
N VAL A 526 9.30 -7.89 24.68
CA VAL A 526 8.20 -7.00 24.31
C VAL A 526 8.37 -6.64 22.85
N ARG A 527 7.40 -7.02 22.01
CA ARG A 527 7.32 -6.61 20.60
C ARG A 527 6.24 -5.55 20.44
N LEU A 528 6.61 -4.42 19.86
CA LEU A 528 5.67 -3.35 19.54
C LEU A 528 5.54 -3.30 18.02
N ALA A 529 4.32 -3.39 17.49
CA ALA A 529 4.01 -3.29 16.07
C ALA A 529 2.78 -2.43 15.88
N GLY A 530 2.79 -1.45 14.98
CA GLY A 530 1.66 -0.54 14.80
C GLY A 530 1.87 0.42 13.67
N ALA A 531 0.80 1.08 13.24
CA ALA A 531 0.76 2.09 12.20
C ALA A 531 0.57 3.49 12.79
N CYS A 532 1.02 4.51 12.07
CA CYS A 532 0.78 5.89 12.46
C CYS A 532 -0.68 6.28 12.23
N ALA A 533 -1.19 7.09 13.13
CA ALA A 533 -2.47 7.77 13.08
C ALA A 533 -2.26 9.25 13.45
N ALA A 534 -3.33 10.05 13.32
CA ALA A 534 -3.33 11.46 13.71
C ALA A 534 -2.13 12.23 13.14
N GLN A 535 -1.95 12.21 11.80
CA GLN A 535 -0.89 12.96 11.13
C GLN A 535 0.54 12.54 11.53
N GLY A 536 0.74 11.28 11.94
CA GLY A 536 2.07 10.75 12.29
C GLY A 536 2.52 11.04 13.73
N ASN A 537 1.67 11.65 14.56
CA ASN A 537 2.00 11.95 15.96
C ASN A 537 1.52 10.86 16.95
N ARG A 538 0.85 9.82 16.46
CA ARG A 538 0.32 8.73 17.29
C ARG A 538 0.57 7.39 16.62
N LEU A 539 1.13 6.43 17.35
CA LEU A 539 1.30 5.05 16.94
C LEU A 539 0.18 4.21 17.53
N ILE A 540 -0.61 3.57 16.68
CA ILE A 540 -1.69 2.67 17.08
C ILE A 540 -1.36 1.27 16.57
N GLY A 541 -1.40 0.29 17.45
CA GLY A 541 -1.03 -1.06 17.08
C GLY A 541 -1.21 -2.07 18.21
N ARG A 542 -0.25 -2.97 18.32
CA ARG A 542 -0.23 -4.05 19.30
C ARG A 542 1.11 -4.13 20.00
N ALA A 543 1.05 -4.45 21.28
CA ALA A 543 2.19 -4.81 22.11
C ALA A 543 2.06 -6.28 22.50
N THR A 544 3.02 -7.11 22.09
CA THR A 544 3.15 -8.50 22.54
C THR A 544 4.15 -8.56 23.68
N ILE A 545 3.70 -8.87 24.90
CA ILE A 545 4.52 -8.89 26.11
C ILE A 545 4.54 -10.31 26.66
N GLY A 546 5.67 -11.02 26.49
CA GLY A 546 5.80 -12.40 26.98
C GLY A 546 4.80 -13.38 26.36
N GLY A 547 4.39 -13.15 25.10
CA GLY A 547 3.45 -13.99 24.35
C GLY A 547 2.04 -13.41 24.22
N ASP A 548 1.61 -12.56 25.17
CA ASP A 548 0.27 -11.99 25.17
C ASP A 548 0.21 -10.68 24.39
N THR A 549 -0.73 -10.58 23.46
CA THR A 549 -0.85 -9.44 22.54
C THR A 549 -2.00 -8.51 22.92
N HIS A 550 -1.69 -7.25 23.18
CA HIS A 550 -2.63 -6.23 23.63
C HIS A 550 -2.68 -5.03 22.68
N PRO A 551 -3.81 -4.31 22.59
CA PRO A 551 -3.87 -3.05 21.84
C PRO A 551 -2.94 -2.01 22.48
N MET A 552 -2.29 -1.24 21.64
CA MET A 552 -1.29 -0.22 22.00
C MET A 552 -1.65 1.11 21.35
N THR A 553 -1.54 2.18 22.12
CA THR A 553 -1.61 3.57 21.64
C THR A 553 -0.48 4.36 22.28
N LEU A 554 0.45 4.86 21.47
CA LEU A 554 1.58 5.68 21.92
C LEU A 554 1.57 7.01 21.19
N ASP A 555 1.67 8.12 21.91
CA ASP A 555 1.94 9.43 21.33
C ASP A 555 3.44 9.57 21.05
N LEU A 556 3.77 10.06 19.86
CA LEU A 556 5.13 10.39 19.44
C LEU A 556 5.35 11.89 19.58
N ARG A 557 6.39 12.27 20.31
CA ARG A 557 6.84 13.66 20.42
C ARG A 557 8.28 13.79 19.95
N GLN A 558 8.48 14.62 18.93
CA GLN A 558 9.80 15.01 18.46
C GLN A 558 10.47 15.94 19.48
N VAL A 559 11.77 15.75 19.72
CA VAL A 559 12.57 16.57 20.64
C VAL A 559 13.70 17.22 19.87
N TYR A 560 13.71 18.54 19.82
CA TYR A 560 14.69 19.34 19.09
C TYR A 560 15.71 20.01 20.03
N ARG A 561 16.93 20.22 19.53
CA ARG A 561 17.97 21.07 20.12
C ARG A 561 18.71 21.79 18.98
N HIS A 562 18.73 23.12 18.98
CA HIS A 562 19.28 23.95 17.90
C HIS A 562 18.77 23.53 16.51
N ASP A 563 17.45 23.39 16.36
CA ASP A 563 16.75 22.95 15.14
C ASP A 563 17.13 21.57 14.59
N ARG A 564 17.89 20.78 15.34
CA ARG A 564 18.18 19.37 15.08
C ARG A 564 17.33 18.47 15.96
N LEU A 565 16.71 17.45 15.38
CA LEU A 565 15.95 16.43 16.08
C LEU A 565 16.88 15.54 16.92
N VAL A 566 17.02 15.77 18.22
CA VAL A 566 17.97 15.01 19.05
C VAL A 566 17.36 13.76 19.66
N ALA A 567 16.03 13.67 19.72
CA ALA A 567 15.35 12.50 20.27
C ALA A 567 13.89 12.37 19.80
N VAL A 568 13.32 11.18 19.95
CA VAL A 568 11.88 10.91 19.87
C VAL A 568 11.41 10.38 21.22
N ALA A 569 10.37 10.98 21.78
CA ALA A 569 9.71 10.50 22.99
C ALA A 569 8.43 9.75 22.64
N LEU A 570 8.24 8.59 23.24
CA LEU A 570 7.05 7.75 23.10
C LEU A 570 6.33 7.66 24.45
N THR A 571 5.05 8.03 24.50
CA THR A 571 4.26 7.94 25.73
C THR A 571 2.87 7.40 25.45
N GLY A 572 2.42 6.38 26.17
CA GLY A 572 1.05 5.93 26.03
C GLY A 572 0.74 4.57 26.65
N GLY A 573 -0.41 4.00 26.29
CA GLY A 573 -0.92 2.76 26.85
C GLY A 573 -0.55 1.53 26.03
N LEU A 574 -0.21 0.42 26.71
CA LEU A 574 0.03 -0.91 26.10
C LEU A 574 -1.13 -1.90 26.34
N GLY A 575 -2.30 -1.40 26.78
CA GLY A 575 -3.44 -2.24 27.15
C GLY A 575 -3.27 -2.99 28.49
N GLY A 576 -4.39 -3.37 29.12
CA GLY A 576 -4.40 -4.03 30.43
C GLY A 576 -3.87 -3.17 31.58
N GLY A 577 -4.07 -1.84 31.52
CA GLY A 577 -3.64 -0.89 32.55
C GLY A 577 -2.14 -0.55 32.57
N ARG A 578 -1.37 -1.02 31.58
CA ARG A 578 0.07 -0.73 31.43
C ARG A 578 0.32 0.55 30.64
N LYS A 579 1.29 1.35 31.09
CA LYS A 579 1.77 2.54 30.40
C LYS A 579 3.25 2.41 30.05
N LEU A 580 3.63 2.90 28.89
CA LEU A 580 5.01 3.01 28.41
C LEU A 580 5.39 4.48 28.33
N ALA A 581 6.58 4.80 28.85
CA ALA A 581 7.27 6.04 28.57
C ALA A 581 8.70 5.71 28.14
N ALA A 582 9.07 6.06 26.92
CA ALA A 582 10.40 5.83 26.36
C ALA A 582 10.95 7.11 25.75
N ARG A 583 12.26 7.31 25.88
CA ARG A 583 12.97 8.39 25.19
C ARG A 583 14.09 7.77 24.38
N ILE A 584 14.07 8.06 23.08
CA ILE A 584 14.97 7.49 22.08
C ILE A 584 15.89 8.61 21.64
N ALA A 585 17.15 8.58 22.09
CA ALA A 585 18.15 9.52 21.59
C ALA A 585 18.53 9.13 20.16
N LEU A 586 18.55 10.08 19.24
CA LEU A 586 18.98 9.83 17.87
C LEU A 586 20.51 9.89 17.81
N SER A 587 21.12 8.83 17.29
CA SER A 587 22.56 8.80 17.00
C SER A 587 22.88 9.75 15.86
N THR A 588 24.00 10.48 15.98
CA THR A 588 24.47 11.45 14.98
C THR A 588 24.88 10.81 13.65
N ALA A 589 24.86 9.48 13.52
CA ALA A 589 25.28 8.76 12.34
C ALA A 589 24.23 8.72 11.20
N ASN A 590 22.96 9.03 11.48
CA ASN A 590 21.86 8.93 10.50
C ASN A 590 21.21 10.29 10.20
N TYR A 591 22.04 11.31 9.95
CA TYR A 591 21.61 12.67 9.64
C TYR A 591 21.86 13.07 8.19
#